data_AF-A0A805YPQ2-F1
#
_entry.id   AF-A0A805YPQ2-F1
#
_cell.length_a   1.000
_cell.length_b   1.000
_cell.length_c   1.000
_cell.angle_alpha   90.00
_cell.angle_beta   90.00
_cell.angle_gamma   90.00
#
_symmetry.space_group_name_H-M   'P 1'
#
loop_
_entity.id
_entity.type
_entity.pdbx_description
1 polymer ?
#
loop_
_entity_poly.entity_id
_entity_poly.type
_entity_poly.pdbx_seq_one_letter_code
_entity_poly.pdbx_strand_id
1 'polypeptide(L)'
;MIIVILILAAILFIYFNVIPGKGHTLVSWISLIITLLCVLGIVAHDYNHWGMKTETQTKTQHLVSSASPNLPLLLYQPLGNGTEKVYLYKTNNNQKKPRAIKLDKVSTKINHGKQPSLKIRTTRYVYKDNFSRMMFNIFNHNNELKHREYTFTLPSNWKIISTKDMQKLQKQMQEKMHAQKAASLH
;
A
#
# COMPACT_ATOMS: atom_id res chain seq x y z
N MET A 1 -25.89 -4.53 -1.84
CA MET A 1 -27.12 -5.35 -1.98
C MET A 1 -27.38 -6.19 -0.72
N ILE A 2 -26.35 -6.73 -0.07
CA ILE A 2 -26.53 -7.61 1.09
C ILE A 2 -27.27 -6.97 2.28
N ILE A 3 -27.06 -5.67 2.55
CA ILE A 3 -27.78 -4.93 3.60
C ILE A 3 -29.28 -4.86 3.29
N VAL A 4 -29.65 -4.67 2.01
CA VAL A 4 -31.06 -4.63 1.59
C VAL A 4 -31.71 -6.00 1.79
N ILE A 5 -31.01 -7.08 1.40
CA ILE A 5 -31.49 -8.46 1.60
C ILE A 5 -31.66 -8.76 3.10
N LEU A 6 -30.71 -8.32 3.94
CA LEU A 6 -30.78 -8.48 5.38
C LEU A 6 -32.03 -7.80 5.96
N ILE A 7 -32.29 -6.55 5.60
CA ILE A 7 -33.46 -5.79 6.08
C ILE A 7 -34.76 -6.47 5.64
N LEU A 8 -34.86 -6.84 4.37
CA LEU A 8 -36.05 -7.52 3.84
C LEU A 8 -36.27 -8.87 4.53
N ALA A 9 -35.22 -9.69 4.68
CA ALA A 9 -35.32 -10.98 5.35
C ALA A 9 -35.73 -10.84 6.83
N ALA A 10 -35.21 -9.82 7.53
CA ALA A 10 -35.60 -9.55 8.91
C ALA A 10 -37.07 -9.13 9.02
N ILE A 11 -37.55 -8.25 8.13
CA ILE A 11 -38.97 -7.84 8.09
C ILE A 11 -39.87 -9.05 7.79
N LEU A 12 -39.51 -9.87 6.79
CA LEU A 12 -40.28 -11.07 6.45
C LEU A 12 -40.31 -12.07 7.60
N PHE A 13 -39.20 -12.25 8.31
CA PHE A 13 -39.16 -13.07 9.51
C PHE A 13 -40.16 -12.56 10.55
N ILE A 14 -40.12 -11.28 10.91
CA ILE A 14 -41.03 -10.70 11.91
C ILE A 14 -42.49 -10.85 11.45
N TYR A 15 -42.80 -10.49 10.20
CA TYR A 15 -44.16 -10.53 9.67
C TYR A 15 -44.76 -11.93 9.70
N PHE A 16 -44.05 -12.92 9.15
CA PHE A 16 -44.55 -14.30 9.08
C PHE A 16 -44.45 -15.06 10.40
N ASN A 17 -43.65 -14.59 11.36
CA ASN A 17 -43.62 -15.15 12.71
C ASN A 17 -44.80 -14.68 13.55
N VAL A 18 -45.21 -13.40 13.41
CA VAL A 18 -46.28 -12.79 14.21
C VAL A 18 -47.68 -13.11 13.67
N ILE A 19 -47.87 -13.11 12.35
CA ILE A 19 -49.19 -13.31 11.74
C ILE A 19 -49.42 -14.80 11.45
N PRO A 20 -50.47 -15.42 12.03
CA PRO A 20 -50.77 -16.83 11.78
C PRO A 20 -51.30 -17.06 10.36
N GLY A 21 -50.80 -18.10 9.70
CA GLY A 21 -51.24 -18.48 8.35
C GLY A 21 -50.62 -19.81 7.91
N LYS A 22 -51.25 -20.48 6.94
CA LYS A 22 -50.74 -21.75 6.40
C LYS A 22 -49.38 -21.51 5.72
N GLY A 23 -48.35 -22.24 6.12
CA GLY A 23 -46.99 -22.11 5.56
C GLY A 23 -46.16 -20.94 6.10
N HIS A 24 -46.73 -20.05 6.91
CA HIS A 24 -46.02 -18.89 7.47
C HIS A 24 -44.81 -19.29 8.32
N THR A 25 -44.94 -20.35 9.13
CA THR A 25 -43.84 -20.88 9.94
C THR A 25 -42.63 -21.27 9.10
N LEU A 26 -42.85 -21.90 7.94
CA LEU A 26 -41.77 -22.31 7.04
C LEU A 26 -41.06 -21.09 6.45
N VAL A 27 -41.84 -20.11 5.95
CA VAL A 27 -41.30 -18.86 5.38
C VAL A 27 -40.54 -18.05 6.44
N SER A 28 -41.04 -18.02 7.68
CA SER A 28 -40.36 -17.43 8.83
C SER A 28 -38.99 -18.09 9.05
N TRP A 29 -38.92 -19.42 9.14
CA TRP A 29 -37.63 -20.11 9.33
C TRP A 29 -36.64 -19.87 8.20
N ILE A 30 -37.10 -19.87 6.95
CA ILE A 30 -36.25 -19.55 5.79
C ILE A 30 -35.72 -18.11 5.91
N SER A 31 -36.58 -17.16 6.26
CA SER A 31 -36.21 -15.76 6.42
C SER A 31 -35.21 -15.56 7.56
N LEU A 32 -35.35 -16.31 8.66
CA LEU A 32 -34.38 -16.32 9.76
C LEU A 32 -33.02 -16.85 9.29
N ILE A 33 -32.99 -17.96 8.56
CA ILE A 33 -31.75 -18.53 8.03
C ILE A 33 -31.07 -17.53 7.09
N ILE A 34 -31.81 -16.89 6.18
CA ILE A 34 -31.26 -15.87 5.27
C ILE A 34 -30.69 -14.69 6.06
N THR A 35 -31.38 -14.24 7.11
CA THR A 35 -30.92 -13.17 8.00
C THR A 35 -29.58 -13.54 8.63
N LEU A 36 -29.48 -14.74 9.22
CA LEU A 36 -28.24 -15.24 9.81
C LEU A 36 -27.11 -15.35 8.79
N LEU A 37 -27.38 -15.87 7.59
CA LEU A 37 -26.41 -15.97 6.51
C LEU A 37 -25.93 -14.59 6.04
N CYS A 38 -26.80 -13.58 6.00
CA CYS A 38 -26.40 -12.23 5.66
C CYS A 38 -25.46 -11.63 6.71
N VAL A 39 -25.79 -11.79 8.01
CA VAL A 39 -24.93 -11.30 9.10
C VAL A 39 -23.55 -11.99 9.05
N LEU A 40 -23.54 -13.32 8.94
CA LEU A 40 -22.29 -14.09 8.82
C LEU A 40 -21.49 -13.68 7.58
N GLY A 41 -22.17 -13.46 6.45
CA GLY A 41 -21.55 -13.01 5.20
C GLY A 41 -20.93 -11.61 5.33
N ILE A 42 -21.60 -10.68 6.01
CA ILE A 42 -21.08 -9.34 6.29
C ILE A 42 -19.83 -9.42 7.17
N VAL A 43 -19.90 -10.14 8.30
CA VAL A 43 -18.77 -10.31 9.22
C VAL A 43 -17.59 -10.98 8.52
N ALA A 44 -17.84 -12.05 7.75
CA ALA A 44 -16.79 -12.73 6.99
C ALA A 44 -16.19 -11.84 5.89
N HIS A 45 -16.98 -10.99 5.23
CA HIS A 45 -16.47 -10.04 4.25
C HIS A 45 -15.60 -8.96 4.92
N ASP A 46 -16.10 -8.37 6.00
CA ASP A 46 -15.49 -7.21 6.65
C ASP A 46 -14.16 -7.58 7.33
N TYR A 47 -14.15 -8.64 8.15
CA TYR A 47 -12.95 -9.06 8.87
C TYR A 47 -12.01 -9.91 8.00
N ASN A 48 -12.55 -10.88 7.28
CA ASN A 48 -11.74 -11.90 6.59
C ASN A 48 -11.59 -11.64 5.09
N HIS A 49 -12.09 -10.51 4.57
CA HIS A 49 -12.06 -10.16 3.15
C HIS A 49 -12.72 -11.24 2.27
N TRP A 50 -13.72 -11.96 2.79
CA TRP A 50 -14.43 -12.99 2.04
C TRP A 50 -15.11 -12.39 0.80
N GLY A 51 -15.05 -13.08 -0.34
CA GLY A 51 -15.53 -12.52 -1.62
C GLY A 51 -14.51 -11.61 -2.32
N MET A 52 -13.34 -11.39 -1.73
CA MET A 52 -12.22 -10.69 -2.36
C MET A 52 -11.14 -11.67 -2.83
N LYS A 53 -10.41 -11.27 -3.86
CA LYS A 53 -9.12 -11.85 -4.27
C LYS A 53 -8.07 -10.75 -4.24
N THR A 54 -6.81 -11.15 -4.32
CA THR A 54 -5.70 -10.20 -4.39
C THR A 54 -5.20 -10.05 -5.82
N GLU A 55 -5.07 -8.83 -6.28
CA GLU A 55 -4.39 -8.51 -7.54
C GLU A 55 -3.12 -7.72 -7.24
N THR A 56 -2.02 -8.13 -7.89
CA THR A 56 -0.71 -7.48 -7.71
C THR A 56 -0.31 -6.79 -9.00
N GLN A 57 -0.17 -5.48 -8.93
CA GLN A 57 0.39 -4.70 -10.01
C GLN A 57 1.87 -4.43 -9.73
N THR A 58 2.70 -4.70 -10.73
CA THR A 58 4.14 -4.44 -10.66
C THR A 58 4.48 -3.29 -11.60
N LYS A 59 5.11 -2.25 -11.05
CA LYS A 59 5.67 -1.16 -11.85
C LYS A 59 7.18 -1.12 -11.64
N THR A 60 7.92 -1.25 -12.72
CA THR A 60 9.37 -1.06 -12.73
C THR A 60 9.68 0.33 -13.24
N GLN A 61 10.55 1.05 -12.54
CA GLN A 61 11.02 2.37 -12.90
C GLN A 61 12.54 2.39 -12.89
N HIS A 62 13.13 3.20 -13.77
CA HIS A 62 14.55 3.52 -13.66
C HIS A 62 14.79 4.27 -12.35
N LEU A 63 15.94 3.99 -11.72
CA LEU A 63 16.37 4.66 -10.51
C LEU A 63 17.60 5.51 -10.83
N VAL A 64 17.55 6.78 -10.45
CA VAL A 64 18.70 7.68 -10.54
C VAL A 64 19.11 8.14 -9.14
N SER A 65 20.30 8.75 -9.04
CA SER A 65 20.79 9.21 -7.75
C SER A 65 19.81 10.14 -7.06
N SER A 66 19.66 9.95 -5.75
CA SER A 66 18.69 10.68 -4.94
C SER A 66 19.16 12.09 -4.58
N ALA A 67 20.47 12.36 -4.59
CA ALA A 67 21.04 13.68 -4.31
C ALA A 67 21.53 14.40 -5.56
N SER A 68 22.46 13.79 -6.31
CA SER A 68 23.14 14.43 -7.45
C SER A 68 23.46 13.42 -8.55
N PRO A 69 23.29 13.75 -9.84
CA PRO A 69 23.58 12.84 -10.96
C PRO A 69 24.98 12.21 -10.93
N ASN A 70 25.97 12.92 -10.37
CA ASN A 70 27.38 12.49 -10.36
C ASN A 70 27.73 11.54 -9.22
N LEU A 71 26.84 11.35 -8.24
CA LEU A 71 27.09 10.53 -7.06
C LEU A 71 26.03 9.42 -6.99
N PRO A 72 26.34 8.16 -7.34
CA PRO A 72 25.37 7.06 -7.31
C PRO A 72 24.97 6.74 -5.87
N LEU A 73 23.86 7.30 -5.40
CA LEU A 73 23.40 7.09 -4.03
C LEU A 73 21.88 7.05 -3.89
N LEU A 74 21.43 6.27 -2.90
CA LEU A 74 20.05 6.21 -2.44
C LEU A 74 19.97 6.86 -1.05
N LEU A 75 19.08 7.84 -0.90
CA LEU A 75 18.89 8.51 0.37
C LEU A 75 17.86 7.77 1.22
N TYR A 76 18.04 7.79 2.54
CA TYR A 76 17.00 7.40 3.47
C TYR A 76 16.90 8.36 4.66
N GLN A 77 15.71 8.49 5.22
CA GLN A 77 15.43 9.18 6.47
C GLN A 77 15.13 8.12 7.54
N PRO A 78 15.90 8.05 8.64
CA PRO A 78 15.55 7.21 9.78
C PRO A 78 14.30 7.75 10.50
N LEU A 79 13.42 6.86 10.97
CA LEU A 79 12.27 7.16 11.82
C LEU A 79 12.46 6.60 13.23
N GLY A 80 11.92 7.29 14.24
CA GLY A 80 11.98 6.86 15.64
C GLY A 80 13.40 6.53 16.10
N ASN A 81 13.61 5.27 16.51
CA ASN A 81 14.90 4.73 16.95
C ASN A 81 15.89 4.42 15.80
N GLY A 82 15.49 4.63 14.54
CA GLY A 82 16.34 4.48 13.35
C GLY A 82 16.31 3.12 12.68
N THR A 83 15.54 2.14 13.19
CA THR A 83 15.35 0.85 12.50
C THR A 83 14.43 1.00 11.29
N GLU A 84 13.39 1.81 11.41
CA GLU A 84 12.49 2.17 10.31
C GLU A 84 13.12 3.25 9.43
N LYS A 85 13.11 3.01 8.12
CA LYS A 85 13.77 3.87 7.14
C LYS A 85 12.80 4.27 6.04
N VAL A 86 12.64 5.57 5.82
CA VAL A 86 11.94 6.12 4.65
C VAL A 86 12.95 6.38 3.55
N TYR A 87 12.93 5.53 2.52
CA TYR A 87 13.78 5.74 1.36
C TYR A 87 13.27 6.90 0.50
N LEU A 88 14.19 7.73 0.06
CA LEU A 88 13.95 8.86 -0.83
C LEU A 88 14.61 8.53 -2.17
N TYR A 89 13.84 8.55 -3.26
CA TYR A 89 14.29 8.11 -4.58
C TYR A 89 13.95 9.10 -5.69
N LYS A 90 14.72 9.06 -6.77
CA LYS A 90 14.43 9.74 -8.03
C LYS A 90 14.35 8.74 -9.16
N THR A 91 13.48 9.01 -10.12
CA THR A 91 13.29 8.22 -11.34
C THR A 91 13.75 8.96 -12.60
N ASN A 92 14.10 10.24 -12.49
CA ASN A 92 14.64 11.06 -13.58
C ASN A 92 15.59 12.12 -12.99
N ASN A 93 16.72 12.37 -13.64
CA ASN A 93 17.71 13.38 -13.24
C ASN A 93 17.14 14.80 -13.19
N ASN A 94 16.10 15.10 -13.99
CA ASN A 94 15.44 16.41 -14.01
C ASN A 94 14.55 16.67 -12.78
N GLN A 95 14.36 15.68 -11.91
CA GLN A 95 13.58 15.85 -10.68
C GLN A 95 14.34 16.71 -9.66
N LYS A 96 13.78 17.90 -9.37
CA LYS A 96 14.35 18.83 -8.39
C LYS A 96 14.48 18.20 -6.99
N LYS A 97 13.45 17.49 -6.52
CA LYS A 97 13.42 16.85 -5.19
C LYS A 97 13.16 15.33 -5.30
N PRO A 98 13.79 14.50 -4.45
CA PRO A 98 13.47 13.08 -4.39
C PRO A 98 12.07 12.86 -3.82
N ARG A 99 11.45 11.74 -4.20
CA ARG A 99 10.15 11.29 -3.69
C ARG A 99 10.37 10.32 -2.53
N ALA A 100 9.59 10.47 -1.46
CA ALA A 100 9.56 9.48 -0.40
C ALA A 100 8.74 8.24 -0.81
N ILE A 101 9.14 7.07 -0.32
CA ILE A 101 8.25 5.91 -0.30
C ILE A 101 7.00 6.23 0.52
N LYS A 102 5.84 5.69 0.13
CA LYS A 102 4.66 5.71 1.00
C LYS A 102 4.80 4.67 2.12
N LEU A 103 4.26 4.97 3.29
CA LEU A 103 4.47 4.19 4.52
C LEU A 103 3.34 3.20 4.84
N ASP A 104 2.19 3.30 4.16
CA ASP A 104 1.03 2.48 4.47
C ASP A 104 1.22 1.01 4.05
N LYS A 105 1.15 0.08 5.02
CA LYS A 105 1.29 -1.37 4.82
C LYS A 105 2.48 -1.73 3.92
N VAL A 106 3.64 -1.11 4.19
CA VAL A 106 4.81 -1.15 3.31
C VAL A 106 5.86 -2.18 3.75
N SER A 107 6.57 -2.75 2.79
CA SER A 107 7.88 -3.38 3.00
C SER A 107 8.90 -2.80 2.03
N THR A 108 10.17 -2.76 2.45
CA THR A 108 11.26 -2.34 1.58
C THR A 108 12.34 -3.40 1.56
N LYS A 109 12.83 -3.71 0.36
CA LYS A 109 13.96 -4.62 0.11
C LYS A 109 15.04 -3.92 -0.69
N ILE A 110 16.28 -4.19 -0.33
CA ILE A 110 17.46 -3.76 -1.07
C ILE A 110 18.06 -5.00 -1.71
N ASN A 111 18.18 -4.99 -3.03
CA ASN A 111 18.84 -6.03 -3.81
C ASN A 111 20.07 -5.44 -4.49
N HIS A 112 21.04 -6.30 -4.79
CA HIS A 112 22.21 -5.93 -5.59
C HIS A 112 22.06 -6.44 -7.02
N GLY A 113 22.34 -5.60 -8.01
CA GLY A 113 22.19 -5.96 -9.42
C GLY A 113 22.92 -5.01 -10.36
N LYS A 114 23.00 -5.35 -11.65
CA LYS A 114 23.83 -4.60 -12.61
C LYS A 114 23.32 -3.19 -12.90
N GLN A 115 22.00 -2.97 -12.91
CA GLN A 115 21.39 -1.69 -13.26
C GLN A 115 20.52 -1.14 -12.12
N PRO A 116 20.58 0.17 -11.85
CA PRO A 116 19.78 0.79 -10.81
C PRO A 116 18.31 0.82 -11.23
N SER A 117 17.46 0.16 -10.45
CA SER A 117 16.02 0.11 -10.73
C SER A 117 15.19 0.07 -9.45
N LEU A 118 13.96 0.55 -9.56
CA LEU A 118 12.96 0.50 -8.52
C LEU A 118 11.78 -0.33 -9.00
N LYS A 119 11.51 -1.43 -8.31
CA LYS A 119 10.31 -2.25 -8.53
C LYS A 119 9.32 -1.96 -7.42
N ILE A 120 8.14 -1.49 -7.79
CA ILE A 120 7.03 -1.23 -6.87
C ILE A 120 5.97 -2.29 -7.12
N ARG A 121 5.75 -3.17 -6.14
CA ARG A 121 4.66 -4.14 -6.16
C ARG A 121 3.56 -3.64 -5.24
N THR A 122 2.38 -3.40 -5.80
CA THR A 122 1.20 -3.01 -5.04
C THR A 122 0.16 -4.12 -5.14
N THR A 123 -0.14 -4.74 -4.01
CA THR A 123 -1.17 -5.77 -3.90
C THR A 123 -2.43 -5.13 -3.31
N ARG A 124 -3.55 -5.29 -4.02
CA ARG A 124 -4.85 -4.76 -3.62
C ARG A 124 -5.89 -5.86 -3.53
N TYR A 125 -6.87 -5.66 -2.67
CA TYR A 125 -8.08 -6.46 -2.65
C TYR A 125 -9.01 -6.00 -3.77
N VAL A 126 -9.52 -6.94 -4.53
CA VAL A 126 -10.55 -6.71 -5.56
C VAL A 126 -11.61 -7.80 -5.45
N TYR A 127 -12.84 -7.52 -5.85
CA TYR A 127 -13.88 -8.54 -5.83
C TYR A 127 -13.48 -9.73 -6.72
N LYS A 128 -13.65 -10.95 -6.18
CA LYS A 128 -13.26 -12.18 -6.88
C LYS A 128 -14.18 -12.50 -8.07
N ASP A 129 -15.44 -12.10 -7.96
CA ASP A 129 -16.50 -12.35 -8.94
C ASP A 129 -17.59 -11.26 -8.88
N ASN A 130 -18.53 -11.30 -9.84
CA ASN A 130 -19.61 -10.31 -9.94
C ASN A 130 -20.65 -10.42 -8.81
N PHE A 131 -20.90 -11.62 -8.27
CA PHE A 131 -21.81 -11.81 -7.15
C PHE A 131 -21.26 -11.15 -5.88
N SER A 132 -19.99 -11.40 -5.57
CA SER A 132 -19.28 -10.76 -4.45
C SER A 132 -19.29 -9.23 -4.59
N ARG A 133 -19.02 -8.72 -5.79
CA ARG A 133 -19.15 -7.29 -6.08
C ARG A 133 -20.56 -6.80 -5.77
N MET A 134 -21.59 -7.38 -6.37
CA MET A 134 -22.98 -6.95 -6.18
C MET A 134 -23.41 -6.98 -4.71
N MET A 135 -23.07 -8.05 -3.99
CA MET A 135 -23.42 -8.21 -2.58
C MET A 135 -22.75 -7.15 -1.71
N PHE A 136 -21.44 -7.00 -1.85
CA PHE A 136 -20.58 -6.29 -0.91
C PHE A 136 -20.09 -4.91 -1.39
N ASN A 137 -20.47 -4.43 -2.57
CA ASN A 137 -20.02 -3.13 -3.11
C ASN A 137 -20.24 -1.95 -2.14
N ILE A 138 -21.26 -2.04 -1.29
CA ILE A 138 -21.62 -1.01 -0.31
C ILE A 138 -20.52 -0.76 0.73
N PHE A 139 -19.64 -1.74 0.99
CA PHE A 139 -18.53 -1.61 1.94
C PHE A 139 -17.30 -0.91 1.34
N ASN A 140 -17.29 -0.65 0.03
CA ASN A 140 -16.22 0.11 -0.66
C ASN A 140 -14.78 -0.43 -0.44
N HIS A 141 -14.63 -1.73 -0.16
CA HIS A 141 -13.31 -2.40 -0.03
C HIS A 141 -12.64 -2.70 -1.37
N ASN A 142 -13.26 -2.35 -2.50
CA ASN A 142 -12.66 -2.56 -3.79
C ASN A 142 -11.41 -1.69 -3.97
N ASN A 143 -10.34 -2.29 -4.49
CA ASN A 143 -9.01 -1.67 -4.60
C ASN A 143 -8.37 -1.26 -3.27
N GLU A 144 -8.81 -1.79 -2.13
CA GLU A 144 -8.16 -1.53 -0.85
C GLU A 144 -6.70 -2.01 -0.88
N LEU A 145 -5.79 -1.23 -0.29
CA LEU A 145 -4.38 -1.60 -0.22
C LEU A 145 -4.21 -2.76 0.77
N LYS A 146 -3.75 -3.92 0.28
CA LYS A 146 -3.30 -5.04 1.13
C LYS A 146 -1.86 -4.84 1.54
N HIS A 147 -0.98 -4.61 0.57
CA HIS A 147 0.45 -4.48 0.80
C HIS A 147 1.13 -3.69 -0.31
N ARG A 148 2.20 -2.97 0.02
CA ARG A 148 3.11 -2.40 -0.97
C ARG A 148 4.55 -2.76 -0.67
N GLU A 149 5.25 -3.30 -1.64
CA GLU A 149 6.67 -3.62 -1.55
C GLU A 149 7.46 -2.73 -2.50
N TYR A 150 8.49 -2.05 -1.98
CA TYR A 150 9.50 -1.36 -2.77
C TYR A 150 10.77 -2.21 -2.79
N THR A 151 11.20 -2.64 -3.96
CA THR A 151 12.49 -3.31 -4.14
C THR A 151 13.43 -2.37 -4.90
N PHE A 152 14.45 -1.88 -4.20
CA PHE A 152 15.53 -1.11 -4.80
C PHE A 152 16.63 -2.07 -5.23
N THR A 153 16.88 -2.17 -6.53
CA THR A 153 18.02 -2.92 -7.06
C THR A 153 19.14 -1.93 -7.33
N LEU A 154 20.25 -2.07 -6.61
CA LEU A 154 21.37 -1.14 -6.63
C LEU A 154 22.64 -1.83 -7.15
N PRO A 155 23.37 -1.21 -8.09
CA PRO A 155 24.73 -1.61 -8.43
C PRO A 155 25.71 -1.47 -7.27
N SER A 156 26.83 -2.19 -7.34
CA SER A 156 27.85 -2.22 -6.28
C SER A 156 28.50 -0.86 -5.99
N ASN A 157 28.54 0.05 -6.98
CA ASN A 157 29.05 1.41 -6.80
C ASN A 157 28.06 2.35 -6.09
N TRP A 158 26.83 1.93 -5.82
CA TRP A 158 25.85 2.76 -5.13
C TRP A 158 26.06 2.75 -3.61
N LYS A 159 25.90 3.91 -2.99
CA LYS A 159 25.89 4.06 -1.52
C LYS A 159 24.50 4.37 -1.01
N ILE A 160 24.13 3.78 0.13
CA ILE A 160 22.91 4.10 0.86
C ILE A 160 23.31 5.01 2.03
N ILE A 161 22.84 6.26 2.03
CA ILE A 161 23.27 7.25 3.01
C ILE A 161 22.05 7.95 3.63
N SER A 162 22.15 8.29 4.92
CA SER A 162 21.09 9.04 5.56
C SER A 162 21.07 10.48 5.04
N THR A 163 19.91 11.11 5.03
CA THR A 163 19.78 12.54 4.69
C THR A 163 20.65 13.42 5.58
N LYS A 164 20.78 13.09 6.88
CA LYS A 164 21.61 13.82 7.85
C LYS A 164 23.09 13.73 7.49
N ASP A 165 23.57 12.54 7.15
CA ASP A 165 24.97 12.34 6.79
C ASP A 165 25.29 12.96 5.43
N MET A 166 24.33 12.93 4.49
CA MET A 166 24.46 13.62 3.22
C MET A 166 24.59 15.14 3.41
N GLN A 167 23.81 15.75 4.31
CA GLN A 167 23.93 17.17 4.62
C GLN A 167 25.29 17.51 5.23
N LYS A 168 25.80 16.68 6.15
CA LYS A 168 27.15 16.85 6.71
C LYS A 168 28.23 16.77 5.63
N LEU A 169 28.14 15.76 4.75
CA LEU A 169 29.07 15.57 3.64
C LEU A 169 29.05 16.77 2.68
N GLN A 170 27.87 17.30 2.35
CA GLN A 170 27.74 18.49 1.51
C GLN A 170 28.41 19.72 2.13
N LYS A 171 28.21 19.96 3.43
CA LYS A 171 28.85 21.08 4.14
C LYS A 171 30.38 20.94 4.11
N GLN A 172 30.90 19.77 4.44
CA GLN A 172 32.35 19.50 4.43
C GLN A 172 32.97 19.67 3.04
N MET A 173 32.28 19.25 1.97
CA MET A 173 32.76 19.45 0.61
C MET A 173 32.76 20.93 0.21
N GLN A 174 31.74 21.69 0.60
CA GLN A 174 31.69 23.14 0.37
C GLN A 174 32.84 23.84 1.08
N GLU A 175 33.03 23.58 2.37
CA GLU A 175 34.13 24.13 3.17
C GLU A 175 35.50 23.84 2.56
N LYS A 176 35.74 22.59 2.12
CA LYS A 176 37.00 22.21 1.44
C LYS A 176 37.18 22.91 0.10
N MET A 177 36.13 23.05 -0.70
CA MET A 177 36.21 23.80 -1.97
C MET A 177 36.49 25.28 -1.74
N HIS A 178 35.89 25.88 -0.72
CA HIS A 178 36.16 27.28 -0.36
C HIS A 178 37.60 27.46 0.12
N ALA A 179 38.11 26.55 0.96
CA ALA A 179 39.50 26.56 1.43
C ALA A 179 40.51 26.38 0.28
N GLN A 180 40.24 25.46 -0.66
CA GLN A 180 41.09 25.25 -1.83
C GLN A 180 41.11 26.46 -2.77
N LYS A 181 39.97 27.10 -3.00
CA LYS A 181 39.90 28.33 -3.82
C LYS A 181 40.65 29.50 -3.17
N ALA A 182 40.56 29.64 -1.85
CA ALA A 182 41.32 30.65 -1.12
C ALA A 182 42.85 30.37 -1.19
N ALA A 183 43.26 29.10 -1.09
CA ALA A 183 44.66 28.71 -1.19
C ALA A 183 45.24 28.83 -2.62
N SER A 184 44.41 28.77 -3.67
CA SER A 184 44.85 28.96 -5.06
C SER A 184 44.92 30.42 -5.52
N LEU A 185 44.48 31.36 -4.67
CA LEU A 185 44.54 32.81 -4.92
C LEU A 185 45.72 33.48 -4.20
N HIS A 186 46.50 32.70 -3.45
CA HIS A 186 47.79 33.07 -2.86
C HIS A 186 48.91 32.33 -3.58
#